data_AF-A0A4S8NR99-F1
#
_entry.id   AF-A0A4S8NR99-F1
#
_cell.length_a   1.000
_cell.length_b   1.000
_cell.length_c   1.000
_cell.angle_alpha   90.00
_cell.angle_beta   90.00
_cell.angle_gamma   90.00
#
_symmetry.space_group_name_H-M   'P 1'
#
loop_
_entity.id
_entity.type
_entity.pdbx_description
1 polymer ?
#
loop_
_entity_poly.entity_id
_entity_poly.type
_entity_poly.pdbx_seq_one_letter_code
_entity_poly.pdbx_strand_id
1 'polypeptide(L)'
;MCPNAFAFAAVAVAALWVPGSVQAGPLPDEGTVDYQLGGGYPPPPGVTIIVRDSTDKPEPGLFNICYVNGFQTQPGEVWPKALLVPGPDGQPLVDPGWPDEFLLDVSTERSRELNLTRIEPSIQVCARKGFDAVEFDNLDSYTRSRGHLNRTDALVFAKLLVATARKYGLTAGQKNASELGTEGRDEAGFSFAIVEECDRWRECDAYTSVYGATQVIYIEYADDLRIDFATACAQPQRPRKMIIRDRMLLPAGSADQDFRTCD
;
A
#
# COMPACT_ATOMS: atom_id res chain seq x y z
N MET A 1 63.65 31.64 30.61
CA MET A 1 62.61 31.78 29.57
C MET A 1 62.35 30.39 29.02
N CYS A 2 61.31 29.71 29.50
CA CYS A 2 60.88 28.40 28.96
C CYS A 2 59.72 28.65 27.97
N PRO A 3 59.72 28.05 26.77
CA PRO A 3 58.58 28.16 25.88
C PRO A 3 57.49 27.15 26.27
N ASN A 4 56.25 27.64 26.38
CA ASN A 4 55.05 26.84 26.59
C ASN A 4 54.76 25.96 25.37
N ALA A 5 54.61 24.65 25.59
CA ALA A 5 54.05 23.74 24.60
C ALA A 5 52.51 23.76 24.70
N PHE A 6 51.83 24.19 23.63
CA PHE A 6 50.39 24.03 23.49
C PHE A 6 50.09 22.63 22.95
N ALA A 7 49.39 21.82 23.73
CA ALA A 7 48.85 20.54 23.30
C ALA A 7 47.54 20.78 22.53
N PHE A 8 47.51 20.42 21.24
CA PHE A 8 46.28 20.33 20.46
C PHE A 8 45.56 19.02 20.80
N ALA A 9 44.40 19.11 21.44
CA ALA A 9 43.49 17.98 21.60
C ALA A 9 42.76 17.74 20.27
N ALA A 10 43.00 16.57 19.66
CA ALA A 10 42.24 16.13 18.49
C ALA A 10 40.84 15.69 18.94
N VAL A 11 39.82 16.45 18.55
CA VAL A 11 38.42 16.04 18.71
C VAL A 11 38.10 15.03 17.62
N ALA A 12 37.98 13.76 17.99
CA ALA A 12 37.48 12.72 17.10
C ALA A 12 35.98 12.95 16.86
N VAL A 13 35.63 13.40 15.66
CA VAL A 13 34.24 13.44 15.20
C VAL A 13 33.84 12.00 14.89
N ALA A 14 33.11 11.37 15.81
CA ALA A 14 32.44 10.11 15.53
C ALA A 14 31.34 10.39 14.48
N ALA A 15 31.56 9.92 13.25
CA ALA A 15 30.51 9.90 12.24
C ALA A 15 29.41 8.95 12.73
N LEU A 16 28.29 9.53 13.18
CA LEU A 16 27.07 8.78 13.44
C LEU A 16 26.63 8.17 12.10
N TRP A 17 26.78 6.84 11.99
CA TRP A 17 26.14 6.07 10.94
C TRP A 17 24.63 6.18 11.14
N VAL A 18 24.00 7.09 10.40
CA VAL A 18 22.56 7.06 10.21
C VAL A 18 22.32 5.89 9.26
N PRO A 19 21.53 4.86 9.64
CA PRO A 19 21.11 3.83 8.70
C PRO A 19 20.52 4.54 7.49
N GLY A 20 21.08 4.28 6.30
CA GLY A 20 20.63 4.91 5.07
C GLY A 20 19.15 4.62 4.89
N SER A 21 18.37 5.68 4.65
CA SER A 21 17.07 5.59 4.00
C SER A 21 17.23 4.68 2.79
N VAL A 22 16.53 3.55 2.77
CA VAL A 22 16.46 2.72 1.56
C VAL A 22 15.89 3.64 0.48
N GLN A 23 16.64 3.81 -0.60
CA GLN A 23 16.21 4.62 -1.73
C GLN A 23 14.90 4.02 -2.26
N ALA A 24 13.87 4.84 -2.46
CA ALA A 24 12.63 4.46 -3.13
C ALA A 24 12.93 3.53 -4.33
N GLY A 25 12.40 2.31 -4.30
CA GLY A 25 12.80 1.24 -5.21
C GLY A 25 11.73 0.17 -5.36
N PRO A 26 11.97 -0.86 -6.19
CA PRO A 26 11.07 -2.01 -6.29
C PRO A 26 10.95 -2.75 -4.95
N LEU A 27 9.99 -3.66 -4.84
CA LEU A 27 9.96 -4.58 -3.71
C LEU A 27 11.28 -5.37 -3.65
N PRO A 28 11.78 -5.71 -2.45
CA PRO A 28 12.83 -6.71 -2.31
C PRO A 28 12.42 -8.01 -3.00
N ASP A 29 13.30 -8.58 -3.82
CA ASP A 29 12.97 -9.79 -4.61
C ASP A 29 12.58 -10.98 -3.73
N GLU A 30 13.24 -11.10 -2.58
CA GLU A 30 13.00 -12.18 -1.60
C GLU A 30 12.34 -11.64 -0.33
N GLY A 31 11.91 -12.57 0.52
CA GLY A 31 11.39 -12.29 1.84
C GLY A 31 9.87 -12.26 1.92
N THR A 32 9.40 -12.44 3.15
CA THR A 32 8.00 -12.69 3.50
C THR A 32 7.30 -11.40 3.88
N VAL A 33 6.03 -11.30 3.52
CA VAL A 33 5.19 -10.12 3.76
C VAL A 33 4.31 -10.34 5.00
N ASP A 34 3.97 -9.27 5.72
CA ASP A 34 2.85 -9.26 6.64
C ASP A 34 1.98 -8.01 6.42
N TYR A 35 0.66 -8.22 6.30
CA TYR A 35 -0.36 -7.20 6.01
C TYR A 35 -1.08 -6.84 7.31
N GLN A 36 -0.67 -5.73 7.93
CA GLN A 36 -1.00 -5.34 9.30
C GLN A 36 -1.84 -4.05 9.35
N LEU A 37 -3.03 -4.06 8.73
CA LEU A 37 -3.93 -2.88 8.75
C LEU A 37 -4.81 -2.78 9.99
N GLY A 38 -5.13 -3.91 10.65
CA GLY A 38 -5.86 -3.92 11.93
C GLY A 38 -5.05 -3.43 13.13
N GLY A 39 -3.80 -3.02 12.89
CA GLY A 39 -2.84 -2.53 13.88
C GLY A 39 -1.49 -3.24 13.76
N GLY A 40 -0.42 -2.45 13.86
CA GLY A 40 0.95 -2.93 13.78
C GLY A 40 1.36 -3.72 15.00
N TYR A 41 2.13 -4.78 14.77
CA TYR A 41 2.74 -5.61 15.80
C TYR A 41 4.15 -6.06 15.38
N PRO A 42 5.03 -6.41 16.34
CA PRO A 42 6.35 -6.95 16.02
C PRO A 42 6.21 -8.16 15.09
N PRO A 43 6.76 -8.11 13.88
CA PRO A 43 6.50 -9.15 12.90
C PRO A 43 7.19 -10.46 13.27
N PRO A 44 6.60 -11.62 12.90
CA PRO A 44 7.24 -12.92 13.13
C PRO A 44 8.60 -13.04 12.43
N PRO A 45 9.49 -13.93 12.90
CA PRO A 45 10.76 -14.18 12.24
C PRO A 45 10.59 -14.54 10.75
N GLY A 46 11.43 -13.98 9.88
CA GLY A 46 11.40 -14.22 8.44
C GLY A 46 10.60 -13.19 7.64
N VAL A 47 9.72 -12.43 8.28
CA VAL A 47 9.05 -11.29 7.64
C VAL A 47 10.03 -10.15 7.43
N THR A 48 10.09 -9.64 6.20
CA THR A 48 10.99 -8.54 5.81
C THR A 48 10.28 -7.39 5.11
N ILE A 49 9.01 -7.57 4.75
CA ILE A 49 8.16 -6.57 4.10
C ILE A 49 6.90 -6.41 4.95
N ILE A 50 6.56 -5.18 5.31
CA ILE A 50 5.40 -4.87 6.13
C ILE A 50 4.52 -3.87 5.40
N VAL A 51 3.21 -4.09 5.45
CA VAL A 51 2.24 -3.05 5.10
C VAL A 51 1.45 -2.67 6.34
N ARG A 52 1.37 -1.36 6.61
CA ARG A 52 0.67 -0.80 7.77
C ARG A 52 -0.10 0.44 7.37
N ASP A 53 -1.18 0.70 8.10
CA ASP A 53 -1.98 1.91 7.94
C ASP A 53 -1.13 3.20 8.12
N SER A 54 -1.48 4.25 7.39
CA SER A 54 -0.79 5.54 7.47
C SER A 54 -0.81 6.19 8.86
N THR A 55 -1.71 5.78 9.74
CA THR A 55 -1.76 6.21 11.15
C THR A 55 -0.73 5.48 12.03
N ASP A 56 -0.23 4.32 11.60
CA ASP A 56 0.74 3.50 12.33
C ASP A 56 2.21 3.87 12.02
N LYS A 57 3.16 3.21 12.68
CA LYS A 57 4.60 3.40 12.52
C LYS A 57 5.21 2.31 11.66
N PRO A 58 6.21 2.63 10.82
CA PRO A 58 6.98 1.62 10.13
C PRO A 58 7.76 0.75 11.12
N GLU A 59 8.08 -0.47 10.73
CA GLU A 59 8.95 -1.38 11.46
C GLU A 59 10.42 -1.12 11.10
N PRO A 60 11.28 -0.76 12.07
CA PRO A 60 12.68 -0.46 11.79
C PRO A 60 13.42 -1.63 11.13
N GLY A 61 14.17 -1.34 10.07
CA GLY A 61 15.02 -2.33 9.39
C GLY A 61 14.31 -3.23 8.39
N LEU A 62 13.00 -3.07 8.19
CA LEU A 62 12.22 -3.78 7.18
C LEU A 62 11.85 -2.85 6.02
N PHE A 63 11.36 -3.42 4.91
CA PHE A 63 10.75 -2.64 3.83
C PHE A 63 9.29 -2.34 4.19
N ASN A 64 8.95 -1.05 4.32
CA ASN A 64 7.68 -0.59 4.85
C ASN A 64 6.81 0.06 3.77
N ILE A 65 5.61 -0.46 3.61
CA ILE A 65 4.58 0.04 2.70
C ILE A 65 3.48 0.71 3.54
N CYS A 66 3.17 1.96 3.22
CA CYS A 66 2.15 2.75 3.89
C CYS A 66 0.81 2.58 3.18
N TYR A 67 -0.22 2.09 3.86
CA TYR A 67 -1.58 2.08 3.33
C TYR A 67 -2.19 3.49 3.42
N VAL A 68 -2.71 3.96 2.29
CA VAL A 68 -3.56 5.16 2.21
C VAL A 68 -4.75 4.81 1.33
N ASN A 69 -5.97 4.98 1.83
CA ASN A 69 -7.13 4.89 0.95
C ASN A 69 -7.14 6.09 -0.01
N GLY A 70 -6.90 5.80 -1.29
CA GLY A 70 -6.69 6.82 -2.31
C GLY A 70 -7.96 7.20 -3.04
N PHE A 71 -9.02 6.38 -2.96
CA PHE A 71 -10.18 6.46 -3.86
C PHE A 71 -11.52 6.45 -3.13
N GLN A 72 -11.51 6.27 -1.81
CA GLN A 72 -12.65 6.43 -0.92
C GLN A 72 -12.26 7.25 0.31
N THR A 73 -13.25 7.75 1.03
CA THR A 73 -13.04 8.35 2.36
C THR A 73 -12.70 7.28 3.38
N GLN A 74 -12.00 7.66 4.46
CA GLN A 74 -11.81 6.78 5.61
C GLN A 74 -12.93 6.94 6.67
N PRO A 75 -13.18 5.91 7.50
CA PRO A 75 -14.12 6.00 8.61
C PRO A 75 -13.83 7.20 9.52
N GLY A 76 -14.85 8.04 9.73
CA GLY A 76 -14.76 9.21 10.60
C GLY A 76 -14.13 10.46 9.97
N GLU A 77 -13.67 10.40 8.72
CA GLU A 77 -13.18 11.59 8.02
C GLU A 77 -14.31 12.44 7.44
N VAL A 78 -14.18 13.76 7.55
CA VAL A 78 -15.12 14.70 6.95
C VAL A 78 -14.63 15.09 5.55
N TRP A 79 -15.43 14.75 4.54
CA TRP A 79 -15.17 15.08 3.15
C TRP A 79 -16.22 16.05 2.58
N PRO A 80 -15.83 17.06 1.78
CA PRO A 80 -16.81 17.90 1.08
C PRO A 80 -17.66 17.06 0.14
N LYS A 81 -19.00 17.15 0.26
CA LYS A 81 -19.94 16.38 -0.59
C LYS A 81 -19.69 16.56 -2.09
N ALA A 82 -19.22 17.74 -2.51
CA ALA A 82 -18.89 18.05 -3.91
C ALA A 82 -17.68 17.29 -4.47
N LEU A 83 -16.92 16.58 -3.61
CA LEU A 83 -15.79 15.74 -4.01
C LEU A 83 -16.10 14.25 -3.93
N LEU A 84 -17.35 13.88 -3.69
CA LEU A 84 -17.82 12.50 -3.57
C LEU A 84 -18.74 12.18 -4.75
N VAL A 85 -18.71 10.93 -5.19
CA VAL A 85 -19.65 10.43 -6.21
C VAL A 85 -21.07 10.57 -5.66
N PRO A 86 -22.02 11.20 -6.39
CA PRO A 86 -23.40 11.28 -5.94
C PRO A 86 -24.11 9.94 -6.12
N GLY A 87 -24.88 9.54 -5.12
CA GLY A 87 -25.82 8.44 -5.16
C GLY A 87 -27.17 8.85 -5.77
N PRO A 88 -28.11 7.88 -5.94
CA PRO A 88 -29.40 8.12 -6.59
C PRO A 88 -30.30 9.15 -5.89
N ASP A 89 -30.14 9.30 -4.57
CA ASP A 89 -30.87 10.25 -3.72
C ASP A 89 -30.13 11.59 -3.56
N GLY A 90 -29.03 11.78 -4.28
CA GLY A 90 -28.16 12.95 -4.18
C GLY A 90 -27.28 12.98 -2.93
N GLN A 91 -27.33 11.96 -2.06
CA GLN A 91 -26.32 11.80 -1.01
C GLN A 91 -25.05 11.17 -1.58
N PRO A 92 -23.89 11.36 -0.94
CA PRO A 92 -22.67 10.66 -1.35
C PRO A 92 -22.86 9.15 -1.43
N LEU A 93 -22.30 8.55 -2.48
CA LEU A 93 -22.40 7.13 -2.77
C LEU A 93 -21.51 6.34 -1.79
N VAL A 94 -22.18 5.57 -0.92
CA VAL A 94 -21.56 4.65 0.03
C VAL A 94 -21.09 3.39 -0.71
N ASP A 95 -19.93 2.85 -0.32
CA ASP A 95 -19.48 1.55 -0.78
C ASP A 95 -20.31 0.41 -0.13
N PRO A 96 -20.91 -0.51 -0.91
CA PRO A 96 -21.67 -1.63 -0.34
C PRO A 96 -20.86 -2.56 0.57
N GLY A 97 -19.54 -2.68 0.34
CA GLY A 97 -18.62 -3.47 1.15
C GLY A 97 -18.15 -2.75 2.41
N TRP A 98 -18.13 -1.41 2.38
CA TRP A 98 -17.62 -0.54 3.44
C TRP A 98 -18.65 0.58 3.73
N PRO A 99 -19.64 0.34 4.60
CA PRO A 99 -20.82 1.20 4.74
C PRO A 99 -20.54 2.59 5.34
N ASP A 100 -19.33 2.81 5.84
CA ASP A 100 -18.81 4.06 6.37
C ASP A 100 -17.83 4.78 5.44
N GLU A 101 -17.58 4.23 4.24
CA GLU A 101 -16.74 4.83 3.22
C GLU A 101 -17.56 5.31 2.01
N PHE A 102 -17.16 6.47 1.46
CA PHE A 102 -17.77 7.08 0.29
C PHE A 102 -16.77 7.17 -0.86
N LEU A 103 -17.23 6.89 -2.08
CA LEU A 103 -16.39 6.97 -3.27
C LEU A 103 -16.02 8.42 -3.61
N LEU A 104 -14.73 8.67 -3.88
CA LEU A 104 -14.25 9.99 -4.29
C LEU A 104 -14.59 10.24 -5.77
N ASP A 105 -15.14 11.42 -6.07
CA ASP A 105 -15.32 11.86 -7.45
C ASP A 105 -13.97 12.29 -8.04
N VAL A 106 -13.48 11.51 -9.00
CA VAL A 106 -12.24 11.78 -9.73
C VAL A 106 -12.48 11.97 -11.23
N SER A 107 -13.73 12.20 -11.63
CA SER A 107 -14.15 12.32 -13.05
C SER A 107 -13.63 13.59 -13.72
N THR A 108 -13.52 14.70 -12.99
CA THR A 108 -13.03 15.97 -13.51
C THR A 108 -11.62 16.29 -13.03
N GLU A 109 -10.87 17.06 -13.82
CA GLU A 109 -9.54 17.57 -13.42
C GLU A 109 -9.62 18.32 -12.09
N ARG A 110 -10.65 19.16 -11.93
CA ARG A 110 -10.87 19.92 -10.71
C ARG A 110 -11.13 19.03 -9.50
N SER A 111 -11.96 18.00 -9.64
CA SER A 111 -12.24 17.05 -8.55
C SER A 111 -10.96 16.28 -8.18
N ARG A 112 -10.16 15.85 -9.18
CA ARG A 112 -8.86 15.19 -8.95
C ARG A 112 -7.88 16.06 -8.17
N GLU A 113 -7.69 17.32 -8.55
CA GLU A 113 -6.80 18.25 -7.82
C GLU A 113 -7.23 18.45 -6.36
N LEU A 114 -8.54 18.61 -6.14
CA LEU A 114 -9.09 18.82 -4.81
C LEU A 114 -8.99 17.58 -3.94
N ASN A 115 -9.26 16.39 -4.49
CA ASN A 115 -9.06 15.13 -3.78
C ASN A 115 -7.59 14.88 -3.48
N LEU A 116 -6.68 15.14 -4.44
CA LEU A 116 -5.23 15.03 -4.21
C LEU A 116 -4.77 15.94 -3.06
N THR A 117 -5.26 17.18 -3.01
CA THR A 117 -4.92 18.13 -1.94
C THR A 117 -5.29 17.59 -0.54
N ARG A 118 -6.33 16.76 -0.44
CA ARG A 118 -6.75 16.14 0.83
C ARG A 118 -5.97 14.88 1.18
N ILE A 119 -5.52 14.11 0.17
CA ILE A 119 -4.77 12.86 0.35
C ILE A 119 -3.27 13.11 0.55
N GLU A 120 -2.71 14.14 -0.08
CA GLU A 120 -1.28 14.48 -0.02
C GLU A 120 -0.71 14.59 1.41
N PRO A 121 -1.42 15.18 2.41
CA PRO A 121 -0.98 15.15 3.80
C PRO A 121 -0.68 13.75 4.34
N SER A 122 -1.47 12.72 4.00
CA SER A 122 -1.24 11.33 4.41
C SER A 122 0.00 10.74 3.73
N ILE A 123 0.20 11.01 2.44
CA ILE A 123 1.43 10.65 1.72
C ILE A 123 2.66 11.28 2.38
N GLN A 124 2.58 12.56 2.76
CA GLN A 124 3.66 13.22 3.48
C GLN A 124 3.89 12.62 4.87
N VAL A 125 2.83 12.20 5.58
CA VAL A 125 2.96 11.49 6.86
C VAL A 125 3.74 10.20 6.67
N CYS A 126 3.40 9.40 5.65
CA CYS A 126 4.13 8.17 5.32
C CYS A 126 5.64 8.46 5.09
N ALA A 127 5.96 9.44 4.24
CA ALA A 127 7.34 9.81 3.96
C ALA A 127 8.08 10.31 5.21
N ARG A 128 7.46 11.18 6.02
CA ARG A 128 8.06 11.70 7.27
C ARG A 128 8.29 10.62 8.31
N LYS A 129 7.43 9.61 8.37
CA LYS A 129 7.59 8.45 9.27
C LYS A 129 8.70 7.50 8.81
N GLY A 130 9.11 7.58 7.55
CA GLY A 130 10.17 6.74 6.98
C GLY A 130 9.66 5.44 6.35
N PHE A 131 8.43 5.42 5.83
CA PHE A 131 7.99 4.36 4.93
C PHE A 131 8.78 4.44 3.61
N ASP A 132 8.96 3.29 2.94
CA ASP A 132 9.68 3.17 1.67
C ASP A 132 8.73 3.29 0.46
N ALA A 133 7.48 2.88 0.67
CA ALA A 133 6.45 2.82 -0.35
C ALA A 133 5.08 3.25 0.19
N VAL A 134 4.15 3.50 -0.71
CA VAL A 134 2.72 3.69 -0.43
C VAL A 134 1.88 2.77 -1.30
N GLU A 135 0.80 2.23 -0.77
CA GLU A 135 -0.29 1.67 -1.57
C GLU A 135 -1.50 2.59 -1.51
N PHE A 136 -2.19 2.73 -2.64
CA PHE A 136 -3.41 3.52 -2.73
C PHE A 136 -4.61 2.58 -2.87
N ASP A 137 -5.33 2.38 -1.79
CA ASP A 137 -6.44 1.43 -1.74
C ASP A 137 -7.67 1.92 -2.50
N ASN A 138 -8.57 0.99 -2.80
CA ASN A 138 -9.83 1.20 -3.50
C ASN A 138 -9.69 1.77 -4.94
N LEU A 139 -8.54 1.56 -5.59
CA LEU A 139 -8.24 1.95 -6.98
C LEU A 139 -9.33 1.53 -7.98
N ASP A 140 -10.00 0.42 -7.70
CA ASP A 140 -11.07 -0.17 -8.51
C ASP A 140 -12.48 0.39 -8.21
N SER A 141 -12.60 1.43 -7.38
CA SER A 141 -13.89 2.05 -6.98
C SER A 141 -14.78 2.42 -8.15
N TYR A 142 -14.20 2.67 -9.32
CA TYR A 142 -14.97 2.97 -10.52
C TYR A 142 -15.94 1.83 -10.91
N THR A 143 -15.63 0.57 -10.57
CA THR A 143 -16.51 -0.59 -10.76
C THR A 143 -17.79 -0.51 -9.92
N ARG A 144 -17.72 0.17 -8.77
CA ARG A 144 -18.81 0.36 -7.80
C ARG A 144 -19.47 1.74 -7.90
N SER A 145 -18.99 2.59 -8.79
CA SER A 145 -19.44 3.98 -8.97
C SER A 145 -20.80 4.16 -9.66
N ARG A 146 -21.49 3.07 -10.03
CA ARG A 146 -22.74 3.11 -10.83
C ARG A 146 -22.61 3.86 -12.16
N GLY A 147 -21.42 3.81 -12.76
CA GLY A 147 -21.12 4.46 -14.03
C GLY A 147 -20.74 5.94 -13.93
N HIS A 148 -20.62 6.50 -12.72
CA HIS A 148 -20.11 7.86 -12.52
C HIS A 148 -18.62 8.00 -12.83
N LEU A 149 -17.86 6.94 -12.55
CA LEU A 149 -16.43 6.87 -12.83
C LEU A 149 -16.17 5.72 -13.81
N ASN A 150 -15.11 5.86 -14.60
CA ASN A 150 -14.59 4.79 -15.43
C ASN A 150 -13.12 4.51 -15.10
N ARG A 151 -12.56 3.46 -15.73
CA ARG A 151 -11.16 3.05 -15.55
C ARG A 151 -10.16 4.16 -15.87
N THR A 152 -10.42 4.97 -16.89
CA THR A 152 -9.56 6.09 -17.29
C THR A 152 -9.51 7.16 -16.20
N ASP A 153 -10.64 7.46 -15.56
CA ASP A 153 -10.67 8.42 -14.44
C ASP A 153 -9.77 7.93 -13.29
N ALA A 154 -9.87 6.64 -12.95
CA ALA A 154 -9.03 6.01 -11.94
C ALA A 154 -7.54 6.03 -12.33
N LEU A 155 -7.19 5.69 -13.58
CA LEU A 155 -5.82 5.70 -14.07
C LEU A 155 -5.19 7.11 -14.05
N VAL A 156 -5.93 8.13 -14.49
CA VAL A 156 -5.45 9.53 -14.48
C VAL A 156 -5.22 10.00 -13.05
N PHE A 157 -6.11 9.63 -12.12
CA PHE A 157 -5.92 9.99 -10.72
C PHE A 157 -4.78 9.22 -10.05
N ALA A 158 -4.66 7.92 -10.32
CA ALA A 158 -3.54 7.10 -9.87
C ALA A 158 -2.19 7.70 -10.30
N LYS A 159 -2.07 8.17 -11.55
CA LYS A 159 -0.87 8.86 -12.03
C LYS A 159 -0.52 10.10 -11.20
N LEU A 160 -1.51 10.88 -10.77
CA LEU A 160 -1.30 12.04 -9.91
C LEU A 160 -0.83 11.64 -8.51
N LEU A 161 -1.43 10.59 -7.93
CA LEU A 161 -1.06 10.04 -6.63
C LEU A 161 0.37 9.49 -6.64
N VAL A 162 0.72 8.66 -7.64
CA VAL A 162 2.07 8.11 -7.84
C VAL A 162 3.10 9.22 -8.05
N ALA A 163 2.79 10.21 -8.89
CA ALA A 163 3.69 11.35 -9.09
C ALA A 163 3.92 12.14 -7.79
N THR A 164 2.89 12.24 -6.94
CA THR A 164 2.98 12.92 -5.64
C THR A 164 3.78 12.10 -4.63
N ALA A 165 3.56 10.79 -4.54
CA ALA A 165 4.37 9.87 -3.73
C ALA A 165 5.86 9.99 -4.07
N ARG A 166 6.19 9.99 -5.36
CA ARG A 166 7.58 10.13 -5.84
C ARG A 166 8.22 11.47 -5.45
N LYS A 167 7.48 12.57 -5.40
CA LYS A 167 8.00 13.87 -4.91
C LYS A 167 8.48 13.77 -3.46
N TYR A 168 7.87 12.91 -2.66
CA TYR A 168 8.24 12.67 -1.27
C TYR A 168 9.18 11.48 -1.07
N GLY A 169 9.73 10.92 -2.16
CA GLY A 169 10.67 9.81 -2.09
C GLY A 169 10.01 8.48 -1.76
N LEU A 170 8.73 8.30 -2.07
CA LEU A 170 8.01 7.02 -1.94
C LEU A 170 7.82 6.39 -3.32
N THR A 171 8.04 5.08 -3.41
CA THR A 171 7.49 4.31 -4.52
C THR A 171 6.00 4.02 -4.28
N ALA A 172 5.27 3.58 -5.31
CA ALA A 172 3.84 3.28 -5.20
C ALA A 172 3.49 1.89 -5.73
N GLY A 173 2.65 1.18 -4.98
CA GLY A 173 2.07 -0.11 -5.37
C GLY A 173 0.65 0.03 -5.93
N GLN A 174 0.34 -0.74 -6.98
CA GLN A 174 -1.02 -0.89 -7.49
C GLN A 174 -1.81 -1.79 -6.54
N LYS A 175 -2.94 -1.31 -6.00
CA LYS A 175 -3.86 -2.15 -5.23
C LYS A 175 -4.96 -2.71 -6.12
N ASN A 176 -5.08 -4.04 -6.21
CA ASN A 176 -6.09 -4.74 -7.02
C ASN A 176 -6.14 -4.19 -8.48
N ALA A 177 -7.33 -4.05 -9.08
CA ALA A 177 -7.55 -3.45 -10.40
C ALA A 177 -6.74 -4.11 -11.56
N SER A 178 -6.86 -5.44 -11.72
CA SER A 178 -6.10 -6.23 -12.71
C SER A 178 -6.31 -5.76 -14.15
N GLU A 179 -7.47 -5.19 -14.43
CA GLU A 179 -7.88 -4.65 -15.72
C GLU A 179 -7.14 -3.38 -16.16
N LEU A 180 -6.34 -2.75 -15.29
CA LEU A 180 -5.38 -1.72 -15.71
C LEU A 180 -4.26 -2.31 -16.59
N GLY A 181 -3.93 -3.60 -16.41
CA GLY A 181 -2.86 -4.25 -17.16
C GLY A 181 -1.56 -3.45 -17.15
N THR A 182 -0.95 -3.29 -18.33
CA THR A 182 0.31 -2.54 -18.48
C THR A 182 0.14 -1.04 -18.23
N GLU A 183 -1.07 -0.47 -18.36
CA GLU A 183 -1.31 0.97 -18.12
C GLU A 183 -1.00 1.33 -16.66
N GLY A 184 -1.23 0.44 -15.70
CA GLY A 184 -0.89 0.66 -14.29
C GLY A 184 0.60 0.92 -14.07
N ARG A 185 1.47 0.11 -14.69
CA ARG A 185 2.92 0.26 -14.61
C ARG A 185 3.42 1.42 -15.49
N ASP A 186 2.98 1.46 -16.74
CA ASP A 186 3.59 2.30 -17.77
C ASP A 186 3.04 3.73 -17.75
N GLU A 187 1.76 3.92 -17.40
CA GLU A 187 1.12 5.23 -17.40
C GLU A 187 0.94 5.83 -16.02
N ALA A 188 0.41 5.06 -15.06
CA ALA A 188 0.29 5.52 -13.67
C ALA A 188 1.65 5.52 -12.96
N GLY A 189 2.52 4.55 -13.27
CA GLY A 189 3.87 4.47 -12.70
C GLY A 189 3.96 3.62 -11.44
N PHE A 190 3.02 2.71 -11.21
CA PHE A 190 3.15 1.74 -10.12
C PHE A 190 4.40 0.86 -10.35
N SER A 191 5.07 0.50 -9.25
CA SER A 191 6.34 -0.26 -9.32
C SER A 191 6.17 -1.74 -8.96
N PHE A 192 5.08 -2.07 -8.29
CA PHE A 192 4.68 -3.41 -7.88
C PHE A 192 3.15 -3.44 -7.72
N ALA A 193 2.58 -4.62 -7.44
CA ALA A 193 1.17 -4.76 -7.10
C ALA A 193 0.98 -5.42 -5.72
N ILE A 194 -0.09 -5.03 -5.04
CA ILE A 194 -0.64 -5.68 -3.84
C ILE A 194 -2.04 -6.13 -4.22
N VAL A 195 -2.32 -7.42 -4.06
CA VAL A 195 -3.53 -8.03 -4.59
C VAL A 195 -4.18 -8.89 -3.52
N GLU A 196 -5.47 -8.68 -3.33
CA GLU A 196 -6.31 -9.51 -2.48
C GLU A 196 -7.04 -10.54 -3.35
N GLU A 197 -7.03 -11.81 -2.92
CA GLU A 197 -7.87 -12.87 -3.47
C GLU A 197 -7.65 -13.20 -4.95
N CYS A 198 -6.43 -13.03 -5.47
CA CYS A 198 -6.16 -13.30 -6.89
C CYS A 198 -6.38 -14.78 -7.26
N ASP A 199 -6.13 -15.74 -6.36
CA ASP A 199 -6.36 -17.17 -6.63
C ASP A 199 -7.85 -17.47 -6.66
N ARG A 200 -8.60 -16.85 -5.74
CA ARG A 200 -10.06 -16.91 -5.68
C ARG A 200 -10.70 -16.40 -6.96
N TRP A 201 -10.21 -15.29 -7.51
CA TRP A 201 -10.71 -14.68 -8.73
C TRP A 201 -10.01 -15.14 -10.02
N ARG A 202 -8.98 -16.01 -9.91
CA ARG A 202 -8.18 -16.54 -11.03
C ARG A 202 -7.50 -15.45 -11.86
N GLU A 203 -6.96 -14.44 -11.20
CA GLU A 203 -6.37 -13.26 -11.85
C GLU A 203 -4.90 -13.02 -11.49
N CYS A 204 -4.24 -13.92 -10.76
CA CYS A 204 -2.83 -13.77 -10.40
C CYS A 204 -1.91 -13.53 -11.63
N ASP A 205 -2.19 -14.21 -12.74
CA ASP A 205 -1.41 -14.08 -13.99
C ASP A 205 -1.53 -12.68 -14.63
N ALA A 206 -2.65 -11.99 -14.42
CA ALA A 206 -2.84 -10.62 -14.90
C ALA A 206 -1.82 -9.67 -14.25
N TYR A 207 -1.46 -9.90 -12.99
CA TYR A 207 -0.45 -9.12 -12.28
C TYR A 207 0.98 -9.57 -12.59
N THR A 208 1.26 -10.87 -12.59
CA THR A 208 2.63 -11.37 -12.87
C THR A 208 3.09 -11.05 -14.28
N SER A 209 2.17 -11.03 -15.26
CA SER A 209 2.51 -10.64 -16.64
C SER A 209 2.93 -9.17 -16.77
N VAL A 210 2.51 -8.31 -15.83
CA VAL A 210 2.86 -6.88 -15.78
C VAL A 210 4.09 -6.65 -14.90
N TYR A 211 4.08 -7.11 -13.65
CA TYR A 211 5.11 -6.74 -12.68
C TYR A 211 6.21 -7.80 -12.53
N GLY A 212 5.95 -9.04 -12.94
CA GLY A 212 6.82 -10.18 -12.66
C GLY A 212 6.55 -10.81 -11.29
N ALA A 213 6.96 -12.06 -11.11
CA ALA A 213 6.60 -12.87 -9.94
C ALA A 213 7.16 -12.38 -8.60
N THR A 214 8.21 -11.53 -8.61
CA THR A 214 8.83 -10.99 -7.39
C THR A 214 8.27 -9.62 -6.99
N GLN A 215 7.51 -8.97 -7.87
CA GLN A 215 7.00 -7.60 -7.68
C GLN A 215 5.47 -7.59 -7.47
N VAL A 216 4.93 -8.66 -6.91
CA VAL A 216 3.52 -8.75 -6.56
C VAL A 216 3.40 -9.41 -5.18
N ILE A 217 2.59 -8.80 -4.32
CA ILE A 217 2.20 -9.29 -3.00
C ILE A 217 0.79 -9.86 -3.13
N TYR A 218 0.56 -11.04 -2.57
CA TYR A 218 -0.70 -11.77 -2.68
C TYR A 218 -1.26 -12.05 -1.30
N ILE A 219 -2.45 -11.55 -1.05
CA ILE A 219 -3.15 -11.69 0.22
C ILE A 219 -4.39 -12.53 -0.06
N GLU A 220 -4.43 -13.75 0.46
CA GLU A 220 -5.62 -14.58 0.41
C GLU A 220 -6.26 -14.58 1.79
N TYR A 221 -7.60 -14.57 1.87
CA TYR A 221 -8.27 -14.53 3.17
C TYR A 221 -8.74 -15.91 3.61
N ALA A 222 -8.49 -16.22 4.87
CA ALA A 222 -8.76 -17.53 5.47
C ALA A 222 -10.24 -17.96 5.38
N ASP A 223 -11.16 -17.00 5.27
CA ASP A 223 -12.61 -17.21 5.22
C ASP A 223 -13.16 -17.44 3.80
N ASP A 224 -12.37 -17.22 2.73
CA ASP A 224 -12.81 -17.45 1.34
C ASP A 224 -11.74 -18.11 0.45
N LEU A 225 -10.93 -18.99 1.03
CA LEU A 225 -9.95 -19.76 0.26
C LEU A 225 -10.61 -20.69 -0.77
N ARG A 226 -10.20 -20.58 -2.04
CA ARG A 226 -10.66 -21.48 -3.12
C ARG A 226 -10.10 -22.90 -2.98
N ILE A 227 -8.89 -23.02 -2.45
CA ILE A 227 -8.18 -24.26 -2.16
C ILE A 227 -7.61 -24.19 -0.75
N ASP A 228 -7.41 -25.32 -0.09
CA ASP A 228 -6.79 -25.30 1.23
C ASP A 228 -5.35 -24.76 1.17
N PHE A 229 -4.89 -24.22 2.30
CA PHE A 229 -3.59 -23.57 2.40
C PHE A 229 -2.41 -24.50 2.07
N ALA A 230 -2.45 -25.76 2.50
CA ALA A 230 -1.38 -26.70 2.21
C ALA A 230 -1.28 -26.97 0.70
N THR A 231 -2.42 -27.10 0.03
CA THR A 231 -2.51 -27.23 -1.43
C THR A 231 -1.99 -25.98 -2.13
N ALA A 232 -2.34 -24.77 -1.65
CA ALA A 232 -1.80 -23.52 -2.20
C ALA A 232 -0.27 -23.44 -2.06
N CYS A 233 0.26 -23.80 -0.90
CA CYS A 233 1.71 -23.81 -0.64
C CYS A 233 2.48 -24.88 -1.42
N ALA A 234 1.83 -25.99 -1.78
CA ALA A 234 2.44 -27.04 -2.57
C ALA A 234 2.51 -26.73 -4.08
N GLN A 235 1.86 -25.66 -4.56
CA GLN A 235 1.89 -25.33 -5.98
C GLN A 235 3.28 -24.85 -6.42
N PRO A 236 3.92 -25.47 -7.43
CA PRO A 236 5.26 -25.06 -7.88
C PRO A 236 5.32 -23.64 -8.43
N GLN A 237 4.19 -23.16 -8.97
CA GLN A 237 4.04 -21.81 -9.53
C GLN A 237 3.41 -20.84 -8.54
N ARG A 238 3.29 -21.22 -7.26
CA ARG A 238 2.71 -20.33 -6.25
C ARG A 238 3.46 -19.01 -6.24
N PRO A 239 2.76 -17.89 -6.03
CA PRO A 239 3.47 -16.66 -5.86
C PRO A 239 4.36 -16.67 -4.62
N ARG A 240 5.55 -16.07 -4.71
CA ARG A 240 6.55 -16.12 -3.62
C ARG A 240 6.12 -15.32 -2.40
N LYS A 241 5.46 -14.18 -2.61
CA LYS A 241 4.97 -13.29 -1.56
C LYS A 241 3.48 -13.50 -1.29
N MET A 242 3.05 -14.76 -1.25
CA MET A 242 1.67 -15.15 -0.92
C MET A 242 1.54 -15.42 0.57
N ILE A 243 0.53 -14.79 1.17
CA ILE A 243 0.18 -14.98 2.59
C ILE A 243 -1.31 -15.28 2.73
N ILE A 244 -1.67 -15.96 3.82
CA ILE A 244 -3.05 -16.01 4.29
C ILE A 244 -3.22 -15.03 5.44
N ARG A 245 -4.31 -14.25 5.41
CA ARG A 245 -4.72 -13.40 6.52
C ARG A 245 -6.16 -13.64 6.95
N ASP A 246 -6.49 -13.31 8.18
CA ASP A 246 -7.87 -13.05 8.57
C ASP A 246 -8.39 -11.77 7.91
N ARG A 247 -9.70 -11.71 7.62
CA ARG A 247 -10.34 -10.60 6.89
C ARG A 247 -10.15 -9.24 7.57
N MET A 248 -10.07 -9.25 8.91
CA MET A 248 -9.96 -8.05 9.74
C MET A 248 -8.50 -7.61 9.95
N LEU A 249 -7.53 -8.34 9.39
CA LEU A 249 -6.10 -8.05 9.45
C LEU A 249 -5.61 -7.81 10.88
N LEU A 250 -6.10 -8.63 11.81
CA LEU A 250 -5.95 -8.44 13.24
C LEU A 250 -4.48 -8.47 13.71
N PRO A 251 -4.13 -7.72 14.77
CA PRO A 251 -2.81 -7.80 15.38
C PRO A 251 -2.50 -9.13 16.04
N ALA A 252 -1.20 -9.42 16.21
CA ALA A 252 -0.73 -10.60 16.94
C ALA A 252 -1.33 -10.73 18.35
N GLY A 253 -1.80 -11.95 18.66
CA GLY A 253 -2.41 -12.27 19.95
C GLY A 253 -3.92 -12.04 20.03
N SER A 254 -4.54 -11.52 18.98
CA SER A 254 -6.00 -11.51 18.83
C SER A 254 -6.51 -12.96 18.66
N ALA A 255 -7.65 -13.29 19.28
CA ALA A 255 -8.16 -14.66 19.32
C ALA A 255 -8.45 -15.23 17.91
N ASP A 256 -8.90 -14.37 17.00
CA ASP A 256 -9.29 -14.72 15.64
C ASP A 256 -8.22 -14.33 14.60
N GLN A 257 -6.99 -14.02 15.03
CA GLN A 257 -5.90 -13.75 14.11
C GLN A 257 -5.57 -15.02 13.30
N ASP A 258 -5.49 -14.88 11.99
CA ASP A 258 -4.90 -15.88 11.11
C ASP A 258 -3.81 -15.22 10.28
N PHE A 259 -2.56 -15.67 10.45
CA PHE A 259 -1.45 -15.27 9.60
C PHE A 259 -0.64 -16.51 9.27
N ARG A 260 -0.57 -16.86 7.99
CA ARG A 260 0.18 -18.03 7.51
C ARG A 260 0.96 -17.71 6.26
N THR A 261 2.15 -18.30 6.16
CA THR A 261 3.08 -18.16 5.05
C THR A 261 3.52 -19.55 4.60
N CYS A 262 3.84 -19.71 3.32
CA CYS A 262 4.16 -21.03 2.75
C CYS A 262 5.63 -21.47 2.98
N ASP A 263 6.27 -20.92 4.00
CA ASP A 263 7.69 -21.10 4.34
C ASP A 263 7.92 -22.31 5.26
#